data_AF-A0ABD1M905-F1
#
_entry.id   AF-A0ABD1M905-F1
#
_cell.length_a   1.000
_cell.length_b   1.000
_cell.length_c   1.000
_cell.angle_alpha   90.00
_cell.angle_beta   90.00
_cell.angle_gamma   90.00
#
_symmetry.space_group_name_H-M   'P 1'
#
loop_
_entity.id
_entity.type
_entity.pdbx_description
1 polymer ?
#
loop_
_entity_poly.entity_id
_entity_poly.type
_entity_poly.pdbx_seq_one_letter_code
_entity_poly.pdbx_strand_id
1 'polypeptide(L)'
;MMMPPGLVSNLQEALLSRKSESNSDAEEPPEIVEPEFDESKPIVLVTNADGVDSPGLTHLVQALVHQALYNVHVIVPQSDKSASAHSVTLRETVEAASARISGATAFEISGTTVDCVSLALSGALFSWSKPTLVISGINRGSNCGHDMFYSGVVAGAREALLCGVPALSISLNWKKDESKEDDFKDAVSVCLPLIKAAVRDVEKGTFPKSCFLDVEIPTSPLSNKGFKLTKQSMKRSTLNWLAVSSSRYPAGHFLANQQGGLGLQFAQLGRDASAAGAARRLATQKKNLEIIESTGAAGKSDPNRVKKYFRLEEIIIKMLSNVVCNLNWLFLTMGSSAILHMYNLRHLPVFLDKQQEEEETDEDLDYRALESGYVAVTPLSHSPHIEADIQTAASDWISNVVDN
;
A
#
# COMPACT_ATOMS: atom_id res chain seq x y z
N MET A 1 -10.56 21.24 -17.29
CA MET A 1 -9.83 21.86 -18.42
C MET A 1 -8.42 21.29 -18.34
N MET A 2 -8.00 20.47 -19.31
CA MET A 2 -6.64 19.91 -19.28
C MET A 2 -5.62 21.04 -19.40
N MET A 3 -4.50 20.93 -18.69
CA MET A 3 -3.43 21.92 -18.80
C MET A 3 -2.82 21.88 -20.21
N PRO A 4 -2.38 23.02 -20.77
CA PRO A 4 -1.70 23.02 -22.05
C PRO A 4 -0.45 22.11 -21.99
N PRO A 5 -0.18 21.27 -23.00
CA PRO A 5 0.95 20.32 -22.97
C PRO A 5 2.31 20.98 -22.68
N GLY A 6 2.55 22.18 -23.23
CA GLY A 6 3.79 22.92 -22.96
C GLY A 6 3.96 23.35 -21.50
N LEU A 7 2.86 23.58 -20.77
CA LEU A 7 2.91 23.91 -19.35
C LEU A 7 3.19 22.67 -18.49
N VAL A 8 2.69 21.51 -18.92
CA VAL A 8 2.99 20.22 -18.28
C VAL A 8 4.45 19.86 -18.49
N SER A 9 4.99 19.97 -19.72
CA SER A 9 6.42 19.77 -20.00
C SER A 9 7.31 20.64 -19.12
N ASN A 10 7.02 21.95 -19.05
CA ASN A 10 7.77 22.88 -18.20
C ASN A 10 7.70 22.51 -16.71
N LEU A 11 6.54 22.02 -16.24
CA LEU A 11 6.39 21.56 -14.86
C LEU A 11 7.21 20.30 -14.61
N GLN A 12 7.18 19.33 -15.54
CA GLN A 12 7.99 18.12 -15.47
C GLN A 12 9.48 18.47 -15.41
N GLU A 13 9.97 19.31 -16.32
CA GLU A 13 11.35 19.80 -16.32
C GLU A 13 11.72 20.52 -15.02
N ALA A 14 10.83 21.36 -14.48
CA ALA A 14 11.05 22.05 -13.20
C ALA A 14 11.12 21.09 -12.00
N LEU A 15 10.29 20.04 -11.99
CA LEU A 15 10.29 19.03 -10.93
C LEU A 15 11.50 18.09 -11.02
N LEU A 16 11.95 17.77 -12.23
CA LEU A 16 13.15 16.96 -12.48
C LEU A 16 14.43 17.74 -12.14
N SER A 17 14.49 19.04 -12.47
CA SER A 17 15.67 19.90 -12.23
C SER A 17 15.87 20.30 -10.76
N ARG A 18 14.81 20.58 -9.99
CA ARG A 18 14.95 21.05 -8.60
C ARG A 18 15.65 20.08 -7.63
N LYS A 19 15.71 18.79 -7.94
CA LYS A 19 16.33 17.77 -7.07
C LYS A 19 17.81 17.49 -7.45
N SER A 20 18.35 18.09 -8.52
CA SER A 20 19.79 18.07 -8.82
C SER A 20 20.56 19.13 -8.04
N GLU A 21 19.92 20.25 -7.67
CA GLU A 21 20.56 21.37 -6.96
C GLU A 21 20.72 21.15 -5.44
N SER A 22 20.08 20.13 -4.84
CA SER A 22 20.04 19.96 -3.37
C SER A 22 21.16 19.09 -2.75
N ASN A 23 22.15 18.64 -3.52
CA ASN A 23 23.32 17.91 -3.00
C ASN A 23 24.61 18.52 -3.55
N SER A 24 25.20 19.49 -2.84
CA SER A 24 26.48 20.09 -3.22
C SER A 24 27.72 19.45 -2.58
N ASP A 25 27.62 18.34 -1.85
CA ASP A 25 28.79 17.67 -1.24
C ASP A 25 28.58 16.14 -1.07
N ALA A 26 28.48 15.40 -2.18
CA ALA A 26 28.68 13.94 -2.21
C ALA A 26 28.98 13.49 -3.65
N GLU A 27 29.82 12.46 -3.82
CA GLU A 27 30.21 11.83 -5.10
C GLU A 27 29.12 11.88 -6.18
N GLU A 28 29.50 12.28 -7.40
CA GLU A 28 28.62 12.32 -8.57
C GLU A 28 27.80 11.03 -8.66
N PRO A 29 26.47 11.08 -8.45
CA PRO A 29 25.63 9.94 -8.72
C PRO A 29 25.66 9.63 -10.22
N PRO A 30 25.53 8.37 -10.63
CA PRO A 30 25.58 7.99 -12.03
C PRO A 30 24.59 8.84 -12.85
N GLU A 31 25.07 9.33 -13.99
CA GLU A 31 24.31 10.11 -14.97
C GLU A 31 22.94 9.45 -15.21
N ILE A 32 21.87 10.11 -14.78
CA ILE A 32 20.51 9.65 -15.03
C ILE A 32 20.24 9.94 -16.50
N VAL A 33 20.38 8.93 -17.34
CA VAL A 33 19.88 8.99 -18.71
C VAL A 33 18.37 9.09 -18.61
N GLU A 34 17.82 10.25 -18.95
CA GLU A 34 16.37 10.39 -19.06
C GLU A 34 15.84 9.31 -20.01
N PRO A 35 14.77 8.59 -19.65
CA PRO A 35 14.25 7.54 -20.52
C PRO A 35 13.83 8.18 -21.85
N GLU A 36 14.41 7.71 -22.96
CA GLU A 36 14.00 8.13 -24.29
C GLU A 36 12.52 7.78 -24.48
N PHE A 37 11.69 8.83 -24.56
CA PHE A 37 10.27 8.67 -24.84
C PHE A 37 10.08 8.29 -26.30
N ASP A 38 9.47 7.13 -26.56
CA ASP A 38 9.21 6.62 -27.90
C ASP A 38 7.72 6.66 -28.20
N GLU A 39 7.26 7.58 -29.04
CA GLU A 39 5.85 7.73 -29.40
C GLU A 39 5.21 6.45 -29.98
N SER A 40 6.01 5.49 -30.48
CA SER A 40 5.51 4.22 -31.00
C SER A 40 5.18 3.19 -29.92
N LYS A 41 5.67 3.38 -28.68
CA LYS A 41 5.49 2.43 -27.58
C LYS A 41 4.26 2.77 -26.72
N PRO A 42 3.46 1.77 -26.30
CA PRO A 42 2.36 2.01 -25.39
C PRO A 42 2.84 2.54 -24.04
N ILE A 43 2.03 3.41 -23.46
CA ILE A 43 2.28 4.03 -22.16
C ILE A 43 1.69 3.12 -21.08
N VAL A 44 2.53 2.72 -20.12
CA VAL A 44 2.12 1.95 -18.94
C VAL A 44 2.35 2.82 -17.71
N LEU A 45 1.26 3.11 -16.99
CA LEU A 45 1.33 3.83 -15.72
C LEU A 45 1.39 2.83 -14.57
N VAL A 46 2.38 2.96 -13.71
CA VAL A 46 2.57 2.12 -12.53
C VAL A 46 2.34 2.95 -11.26
N THR A 47 1.58 2.40 -10.33
CA THR A 47 1.40 2.91 -8.97
C THR A 47 1.49 1.77 -7.96
N ASN A 48 1.51 2.08 -6.67
CA ASN A 48 1.31 1.12 -5.59
C ASN A 48 0.60 1.82 -4.40
N ALA A 49 0.53 1.12 -3.27
CA ALA A 49 0.12 1.72 -2.00
C ALA A 49 1.22 1.66 -0.92
N ASP A 50 2.22 0.78 -1.06
CA ASP A 50 3.33 0.67 -0.10
C ASP A 50 4.33 1.84 -0.15
N GLY A 51 4.30 2.65 -1.22
CA GLY A 51 5.13 3.83 -1.40
C GLY A 51 6.36 3.63 -2.31
N VAL A 52 7.12 4.70 -2.55
CA VAL A 52 8.22 4.73 -3.54
C VAL A 52 9.33 3.71 -3.30
N ASP A 53 9.63 3.39 -2.05
CA ASP A 53 10.71 2.47 -1.67
C ASP A 53 10.28 0.99 -1.65
N SER A 54 9.09 0.66 -2.15
CA SER A 54 8.59 -0.70 -2.04
C SER A 54 9.35 -1.69 -2.94
N PRO A 55 9.69 -2.89 -2.43
CA PRO A 55 10.37 -3.90 -3.23
C PRO A 55 9.51 -4.38 -4.40
N GLY A 56 8.19 -4.47 -4.21
CA GLY A 56 7.25 -4.85 -5.28
C GLY A 56 7.22 -3.86 -6.44
N LEU A 57 7.23 -2.55 -6.15
CA LEU A 57 7.33 -1.49 -7.16
C LEU A 57 8.65 -1.57 -7.91
N THR A 58 9.75 -1.68 -7.16
CA THR A 58 11.11 -1.71 -7.72
C THR A 58 11.25 -2.84 -8.74
N HIS A 59 10.89 -4.08 -8.36
CA HIS A 59 11.00 -5.23 -9.25
C HIS A 59 10.06 -5.13 -10.46
N LEU A 60 8.83 -4.60 -10.27
CA LEU A 60 7.87 -4.45 -11.36
C LEU A 60 8.37 -3.44 -12.40
N VAL A 61 8.77 -2.25 -11.97
CA VAL A 61 9.23 -1.20 -12.88
C VAL A 61 10.51 -1.64 -13.59
N GLN A 62 11.45 -2.25 -12.87
CA GLN A 62 12.64 -2.83 -13.50
C GLN A 62 12.26 -3.82 -14.60
N ALA A 63 11.40 -4.81 -14.33
CA ALA A 63 11.03 -5.81 -15.33
C ALA A 63 10.36 -5.18 -16.57
N LEU A 64 9.49 -4.18 -16.39
CA LEU A 64 8.82 -3.47 -17.48
C LEU A 64 9.80 -2.67 -18.34
N VAL A 65 10.72 -1.94 -17.71
CA VAL A 65 11.79 -1.19 -18.41
C VAL A 65 12.70 -2.14 -19.19
N HIS A 66 13.10 -3.27 -18.59
CA HIS A 66 13.96 -4.27 -19.23
C HIS A 66 13.29 -4.93 -20.46
N GLN A 67 11.96 -4.92 -20.58
CA GLN A 67 11.31 -5.37 -21.82
C GLN A 67 11.60 -4.45 -23.00
N ALA A 68 11.88 -3.17 -22.75
CA ALA A 68 12.04 -2.12 -23.76
C ALA A 68 10.82 -1.95 -24.70
N LEU A 69 9.65 -2.46 -24.31
CA LEU A 69 8.39 -2.42 -25.08
C LEU A 69 7.47 -1.26 -24.69
N TYR A 70 7.73 -0.58 -23.56
CA TYR A 70 6.79 0.35 -22.95
C TYR A 70 7.45 1.68 -22.60
N ASN A 71 6.68 2.77 -22.70
CA ASN A 71 7.00 4.00 -21.99
C ASN A 71 6.48 3.88 -20.56
N VAL A 72 7.38 3.61 -19.61
CA VAL A 72 7.01 3.36 -18.21
C VAL A 72 6.98 4.68 -17.45
N HIS A 73 5.81 5.01 -16.90
CA HIS A 73 5.61 6.15 -16.02
C HIS A 73 5.19 5.65 -14.64
N VAL A 74 5.68 6.29 -13.58
CA VAL A 74 5.41 5.90 -12.21
C VAL A 74 4.83 7.08 -11.44
N ILE A 75 3.76 6.85 -10.70
CA ILE A 75 3.24 7.79 -9.72
C ILE A 75 2.85 7.01 -8.47
N VAL A 76 3.39 7.38 -7.31
CA VAL A 76 3.23 6.58 -6.09
C VAL A 76 3.11 7.47 -4.86
N PRO A 77 2.48 6.99 -3.77
CA PRO A 77 2.52 7.67 -2.49
C PRO A 77 3.95 7.83 -1.96
N GLN A 78 4.22 8.92 -1.24
CA GLN A 78 5.49 9.15 -0.52
C GLN A 78 5.70 8.17 0.65
N SER A 79 4.62 7.62 1.21
CA SER A 79 4.64 6.70 2.34
C SER A 79 3.60 5.60 2.16
N ASP A 80 3.64 4.57 3.00
CA ASP A 80 2.61 3.54 3.05
C ASP A 80 1.19 4.13 3.18
N LYS A 81 0.32 3.73 2.25
CA LYS A 81 -1.13 4.01 2.13
C LYS A 81 -1.90 2.71 1.83
N SER A 82 -1.37 1.54 2.17
CA SER A 82 -1.95 0.24 1.81
C SER A 82 -3.33 0.00 2.40
N ALA A 83 -3.64 0.59 3.56
CA ALA A 83 -4.96 0.56 4.19
C ALA A 83 -5.76 1.89 4.04
N SER A 84 -5.57 2.64 2.95
CA SER A 84 -6.25 3.92 2.73
C SER A 84 -7.63 3.80 2.07
N ALA A 85 -8.06 2.60 1.66
CA ALA A 85 -9.29 2.39 0.88
C ALA A 85 -9.36 3.31 -0.36
N HIS A 86 -10.58 3.55 -0.86
CA HIS A 86 -10.82 4.52 -1.95
C HIS A 86 -10.95 5.95 -1.42
N SER A 87 -10.00 6.41 -0.60
CA SER A 87 -10.03 7.77 -0.05
C SER A 87 -9.37 8.79 -0.99
N VAL A 88 -9.96 9.98 -1.07
CA VAL A 88 -9.46 11.12 -1.85
C VAL A 88 -9.13 12.26 -0.89
N THR A 89 -7.99 12.92 -1.07
CA THR A 89 -7.61 14.08 -0.27
C THR A 89 -8.39 15.30 -0.74
N LEU A 90 -9.42 15.68 0.03
CA LEU A 90 -10.28 16.82 -0.28
C LEU A 90 -9.92 18.03 0.57
N ARG A 91 -9.89 19.22 -0.06
CA ARG A 91 -9.67 20.53 0.58
C ARG A 91 -8.29 20.76 1.20
N GLU A 92 -7.39 19.82 1.03
CA GLU A 92 -5.98 19.93 1.40
C GLU A 92 -5.12 19.88 0.13
N THR A 93 -3.91 20.41 0.20
CA THR A 93 -2.95 20.39 -0.91
C THR A 93 -2.17 19.08 -0.89
N VAL A 94 -2.07 18.42 -2.05
CA VAL A 94 -1.14 17.31 -2.27
C VAL A 94 0.15 17.83 -2.91
N GLU A 95 1.28 17.41 -2.37
CA GLU A 95 2.60 17.70 -2.90
C GLU A 95 3.00 16.63 -3.91
N ALA A 96 3.62 17.04 -5.02
CA ALA A 96 4.22 16.15 -6.00
C ALA A 96 5.72 16.47 -6.14
N ALA A 97 6.55 15.45 -6.02
CA ALA A 97 8.00 15.55 -6.17
C ALA A 97 8.53 14.51 -7.16
N SER A 98 9.66 14.78 -7.80
CA SER A 98 10.31 13.79 -8.67
C SER A 98 10.91 12.64 -7.82
N ALA A 99 10.67 11.41 -8.28
CA ALA A 99 11.29 10.20 -7.77
C ALA A 99 12.34 9.66 -8.76
N ARG A 100 13.42 9.05 -8.25
CA ARG A 100 14.46 8.46 -9.09
C ARG A 100 14.21 6.98 -9.27
N ILE A 101 13.69 6.59 -10.44
CA ILE A 101 13.51 5.20 -10.83
C ILE A 101 14.17 5.00 -12.20
N SER A 102 15.15 4.10 -12.27
CA SER A 102 15.96 3.91 -13.48
C SER A 102 15.09 3.50 -14.67
N GLY A 103 15.19 4.26 -15.77
CA GLY A 103 14.48 4.02 -17.02
C GLY A 103 12.98 4.33 -16.99
N ALA A 104 12.48 5.05 -15.98
CA ALA A 104 11.08 5.47 -15.89
C ALA A 104 10.95 6.92 -15.43
N THR A 105 9.96 7.66 -15.96
CA THR A 105 9.60 8.97 -15.42
C THR A 105 8.74 8.77 -14.18
N ALA A 106 9.21 9.22 -13.01
CA ALA A 106 8.57 8.88 -11.73
C ALA A 106 8.28 10.11 -10.83
N PHE A 107 7.11 10.10 -10.18
CA PHE A 107 6.71 11.10 -9.19
C PHE A 107 6.22 10.45 -7.89
N GLU A 108 6.55 11.06 -6.76
CA GLU A 108 6.04 10.72 -5.43
C GLU A 108 5.04 11.78 -4.96
N ILE A 109 3.89 11.35 -4.42
CA ILE A 109 2.77 12.22 -4.04
C ILE A 109 2.48 12.08 -2.55
N SER A 110 2.24 13.18 -1.84
CA SER A 110 1.93 13.15 -0.39
C SER A 110 0.54 12.59 -0.05
N GLY A 111 -0.29 12.34 -1.07
CA GLY A 111 -1.68 11.89 -0.97
C GLY A 111 -1.86 10.37 -0.91
N THR A 112 -3.06 9.91 -1.24
CA THR A 112 -3.44 8.49 -1.31
C THR A 112 -3.09 7.89 -2.68
N THR A 113 -3.19 6.57 -2.82
CA THR A 113 -3.04 5.92 -4.14
C THR A 113 -4.07 6.42 -5.15
N VAL A 114 -5.28 6.78 -4.70
CA VAL A 114 -6.33 7.36 -5.56
C VAL A 114 -5.91 8.75 -6.04
N ASP A 115 -5.38 9.58 -5.14
CA ASP A 115 -4.86 10.91 -5.52
C ASP A 115 -3.75 10.77 -6.57
N CYS A 116 -2.86 9.78 -6.44
CA CYS A 116 -1.80 9.49 -7.40
C CYS A 116 -2.37 9.20 -8.80
N VAL A 117 -3.27 8.22 -8.91
CA VAL A 117 -3.86 7.83 -10.20
C VAL A 117 -4.70 8.96 -10.79
N SER A 118 -5.53 9.61 -9.99
CA SER A 118 -6.39 10.71 -10.42
C SER A 118 -5.56 11.90 -10.92
N LEU A 119 -4.48 12.27 -10.22
CA LEU A 119 -3.58 13.35 -10.62
C LEU A 119 -2.84 13.02 -11.92
N ALA A 120 -2.38 11.78 -12.10
CA ALA A 120 -1.77 11.36 -13.37
C ALA A 120 -2.74 11.47 -14.54
N LEU A 121 -3.97 10.96 -14.38
CA LEU A 121 -4.99 10.92 -15.44
C LEU A 121 -5.64 12.29 -15.70
N SER A 122 -5.46 13.26 -14.79
CA SER A 122 -5.91 14.64 -15.00
C SER A 122 -5.15 15.39 -16.11
N GLY A 123 -3.99 14.87 -16.52
CA GLY A 123 -3.06 15.55 -17.44
C GLY A 123 -2.32 16.72 -16.80
N ALA A 124 -2.25 16.79 -15.47
CA ALA A 124 -1.56 17.85 -14.76
C ALA A 124 -0.05 17.61 -14.61
N LEU A 125 0.36 16.34 -14.48
CA LEU A 125 1.76 15.96 -14.27
C LEU A 125 2.40 15.26 -15.46
N PHE A 126 1.60 14.65 -16.34
CA PHE A 126 2.10 13.92 -17.50
C PHE A 126 1.60 14.53 -18.79
N SER A 127 2.50 14.66 -19.76
CA SER A 127 2.24 15.28 -21.06
C SER A 127 1.42 14.39 -22.01
N TRP A 128 1.28 13.10 -21.70
CA TRP A 128 0.43 12.17 -22.45
C TRP A 128 -1.05 12.31 -22.04
N SER A 129 -1.96 11.92 -22.95
CA SER A 129 -3.40 12.08 -22.74
C SER A 129 -4.04 10.94 -21.94
N LYS A 130 -3.62 9.69 -22.19
CA LYS A 130 -4.16 8.50 -21.53
C LYS A 130 -3.17 7.33 -21.64
N PRO A 131 -2.91 6.56 -20.57
CA PRO A 131 -2.09 5.37 -20.65
C PRO A 131 -2.90 4.20 -21.24
N THR A 132 -2.19 3.23 -21.84
CA THR A 132 -2.80 1.99 -22.35
C THR A 132 -3.28 1.13 -21.18
N LEU A 133 -2.48 1.04 -20.12
CA LEU A 133 -2.78 0.22 -18.93
C LEU A 133 -2.28 0.93 -17.67
N VAL A 134 -3.06 0.85 -16.59
CA VAL A 134 -2.61 1.18 -15.23
C VAL A 134 -2.33 -0.11 -14.47
N ILE A 135 -1.16 -0.22 -13.85
CA ILE A 135 -0.80 -1.34 -12.98
C ILE A 135 -0.63 -0.79 -11.56
N SER A 136 -1.47 -1.27 -10.65
CA SER A 136 -1.39 -0.95 -9.22
C SER A 136 -0.79 -2.15 -8.49
N GLY A 137 0.45 -2.02 -7.99
CA GLY A 137 1.16 -3.11 -7.31
C GLY A 137 2.68 -3.10 -7.54
N ILE A 138 3.41 -4.16 -7.17
CA ILE A 138 2.92 -5.35 -6.45
C ILE A 138 2.81 -5.05 -4.95
N ASN A 139 1.62 -5.23 -4.39
CA ASN A 139 1.35 -5.01 -2.97
C ASN A 139 2.00 -6.06 -2.08
N ARG A 140 2.46 -5.66 -0.90
CA ARG A 140 2.80 -6.58 0.19
C ARG A 140 1.55 -7.02 0.95
N GLY A 141 1.13 -8.26 0.74
CA GLY A 141 0.00 -8.87 1.43
C GLY A 141 -1.24 -8.97 0.53
N SER A 142 -2.04 -9.99 0.80
CA SER A 142 -3.23 -10.32 0.01
C SER A 142 -4.38 -9.35 0.29
N ASN A 143 -5.15 -9.04 -0.76
CA ASN A 143 -6.34 -8.22 -0.68
C ASN A 143 -7.63 -9.00 -0.98
N CYS A 144 -7.65 -10.34 -0.88
CA CYS A 144 -8.84 -11.13 -1.22
C CYS A 144 -10.12 -10.75 -0.45
N GLY A 145 -11.25 -11.01 -1.08
CA GLY A 145 -12.57 -10.86 -0.51
C GLY A 145 -12.92 -9.43 -0.12
N HIS A 146 -13.42 -9.23 1.09
CA HIS A 146 -13.77 -7.90 1.60
C HIS A 146 -12.56 -7.05 2.03
N ASP A 147 -11.36 -7.63 2.12
CA ASP A 147 -10.17 -6.84 2.42
C ASP A 147 -9.85 -5.86 1.26
N MET A 148 -10.33 -6.17 0.05
CA MET A 148 -10.36 -5.26 -1.12
C MET A 148 -10.95 -3.88 -0.83
N PHE A 149 -11.91 -3.76 0.10
CA PHE A 149 -12.55 -2.48 0.41
C PHE A 149 -11.62 -1.52 1.16
N TYR A 150 -10.62 -2.05 1.86
CA TYR A 150 -9.63 -1.26 2.59
C TYR A 150 -8.34 -1.06 1.79
N SER A 151 -8.16 -1.80 0.70
CA SER A 151 -6.93 -1.83 -0.08
C SER A 151 -6.73 -0.56 -0.91
N GLY A 152 -5.61 0.11 -0.68
CA GLY A 152 -5.14 1.22 -1.53
C GLY A 152 -4.76 0.76 -2.94
N VAL A 153 -4.25 -0.48 -3.10
CA VAL A 153 -3.86 -1.02 -4.41
C VAL A 153 -5.07 -1.30 -5.28
N VAL A 154 -6.11 -1.94 -4.72
CA VAL A 154 -7.40 -2.12 -5.40
C VAL A 154 -8.03 -0.76 -5.71
N ALA A 155 -7.95 0.21 -4.80
CA ALA A 155 -8.47 1.55 -5.03
C ALA A 155 -7.77 2.27 -6.20
N GLY A 156 -6.46 2.11 -6.38
CA GLY A 156 -5.73 2.64 -7.54
C GLY A 156 -6.21 2.07 -8.87
N ALA A 157 -6.37 0.76 -8.97
CA ALA A 157 -6.91 0.11 -10.18
C ALA A 157 -8.38 0.50 -10.42
N ARG A 158 -9.17 0.65 -9.35
CA ARG A 158 -10.55 1.11 -9.40
C ARG A 158 -10.66 2.54 -9.92
N GLU A 159 -9.82 3.46 -9.45
CA GLU A 159 -9.78 4.85 -9.91
C GLU A 159 -9.43 4.94 -11.40
N ALA A 160 -8.48 4.12 -11.87
CA ALA A 160 -8.15 4.03 -13.29
C ALA A 160 -9.37 3.58 -14.13
N LEU A 161 -10.10 2.56 -13.67
CA LEU A 161 -11.32 2.10 -14.34
C LEU A 161 -12.42 3.18 -14.33
N LEU A 162 -12.59 3.94 -13.25
CA LEU A 162 -13.52 5.08 -13.20
C LEU A 162 -13.15 6.16 -14.22
N CYS A 163 -11.87 6.38 -14.46
CA CYS A 163 -11.34 7.25 -15.51
C CYS A 163 -11.37 6.59 -16.92
N GLY A 164 -11.96 5.40 -17.04
CA GLY A 164 -12.11 4.67 -18.30
C GLY A 164 -10.81 4.05 -18.82
N VAL A 165 -9.79 3.86 -17.98
CA VAL A 165 -8.52 3.22 -18.33
C VAL A 165 -8.52 1.77 -17.86
N PRO A 166 -8.15 0.79 -18.71
CA PRO A 166 -7.93 -0.59 -18.27
C PRO A 166 -6.89 -0.66 -17.15
N ALA A 167 -7.10 -1.55 -16.19
CA ALA A 167 -6.22 -1.66 -15.04
C ALA A 167 -6.05 -3.07 -14.50
N LEU A 168 -4.93 -3.29 -13.84
CA LEU A 168 -4.63 -4.47 -13.02
C LEU A 168 -4.28 -4.02 -11.60
N SER A 169 -4.85 -4.68 -10.58
CA SER A 169 -4.27 -4.68 -9.24
C SER A 169 -3.50 -5.98 -9.05
N ILE A 170 -2.30 -5.91 -8.46
CA ILE A 170 -1.43 -7.07 -8.26
C ILE A 170 -0.94 -7.09 -6.82
N SER A 171 -1.17 -8.19 -6.12
CA SER A 171 -0.74 -8.40 -4.75
C SER A 171 0.02 -9.72 -4.63
N LEU A 172 1.06 -9.74 -3.80
CA LEU A 172 1.69 -10.97 -3.35
C LEU A 172 1.13 -11.31 -1.96
N ASN A 173 0.69 -12.55 -1.75
CA ASN A 173 0.33 -13.09 -0.44
C ASN A 173 1.57 -13.30 0.45
N TRP A 174 2.28 -12.21 0.67
CA TRP A 174 3.53 -12.14 1.39
C TRP A 174 3.26 -12.30 2.87
N LYS A 175 3.96 -13.24 3.51
CA LYS A 175 3.82 -13.50 4.93
C LYS A 175 5.18 -13.35 5.61
N LYS A 176 5.21 -12.61 6.72
CA LYS A 176 6.44 -12.24 7.42
C LYS A 176 7.36 -13.41 7.79
N ASP A 177 6.77 -14.55 8.13
CA ASP A 177 7.51 -15.72 8.61
C ASP A 177 7.73 -16.79 7.54
N GLU A 178 7.14 -16.63 6.34
CA GLU A 178 7.22 -17.62 5.24
C GLU A 178 7.91 -17.04 3.99
N SER A 179 7.75 -15.74 3.73
CA SER A 179 8.19 -15.06 2.50
C SER A 179 9.50 -14.30 2.68
N LYS A 180 10.18 -14.06 1.56
CA LYS A 180 11.39 -13.24 1.41
C LYS A 180 11.09 -12.03 0.55
N GLU A 181 11.95 -11.01 0.59
CA GLU A 181 11.81 -9.86 -0.31
C GLU A 181 12.06 -10.23 -1.78
N ASP A 182 12.93 -11.22 -2.02
CA ASP A 182 13.19 -11.73 -3.38
C ASP A 182 11.95 -12.38 -4.02
N ASP A 183 10.96 -12.81 -3.22
CA ASP A 183 9.72 -13.38 -3.75
C ASP A 183 8.92 -12.35 -4.58
N PHE A 184 9.15 -11.04 -4.39
CA PHE A 184 8.58 -10.00 -5.27
C PHE A 184 9.10 -10.10 -6.69
N LYS A 185 10.37 -10.48 -6.88
CA LYS A 185 10.94 -10.71 -8.22
C LYS A 185 10.23 -11.89 -8.90
N ASP A 186 10.00 -12.95 -8.16
CA ASP A 186 9.32 -14.13 -8.64
C ASP A 186 7.85 -13.83 -8.96
N ALA A 187 7.18 -13.06 -8.10
CA ALA A 187 5.83 -12.54 -8.35
C ALA A 187 5.74 -11.73 -9.66
N VAL A 188 6.69 -10.84 -9.91
CA VAL A 188 6.78 -10.10 -11.18
C VAL A 188 6.97 -11.06 -12.36
N SER A 189 7.83 -12.07 -12.22
CA SER A 189 8.04 -13.05 -13.31
C SER A 189 6.77 -13.81 -13.68
N VAL A 190 5.94 -14.14 -12.68
CA VAL A 190 4.64 -14.81 -12.86
C VAL A 190 3.65 -13.89 -13.56
N CYS A 191 3.56 -12.61 -13.20
CA CYS A 191 2.58 -11.69 -13.78
C CYS A 191 3.00 -11.04 -15.10
N LEU A 192 4.28 -11.10 -15.48
CA LEU A 192 4.78 -10.44 -16.69
C LEU A 192 4.10 -10.92 -17.99
N PRO A 193 3.83 -12.23 -18.21
CA PRO A 193 3.06 -12.69 -19.37
C PRO A 193 1.64 -12.11 -19.39
N LEU A 194 0.98 -12.04 -18.23
CA LEU A 194 -0.36 -11.47 -18.07
C LEU A 194 -0.37 -9.98 -18.43
N ILE A 195 0.62 -9.22 -17.94
CA ILE A 195 0.77 -7.78 -18.25
C ILE A 195 1.00 -7.58 -19.76
N LYS A 196 1.87 -8.38 -20.38
CA LYS A 196 2.13 -8.32 -21.82
C LYS A 196 0.86 -8.57 -22.64
N ALA A 197 0.10 -9.60 -22.26
CA ALA A 197 -1.17 -9.90 -22.90
C ALA A 197 -2.18 -8.77 -22.71
N ALA A 198 -2.27 -8.21 -21.49
CA ALA A 198 -3.19 -7.12 -21.19
C ALA A 198 -2.92 -5.89 -22.07
N VAL A 199 -1.66 -5.44 -22.16
CA VAL A 199 -1.30 -4.30 -23.02
C VAL A 199 -1.66 -4.58 -24.49
N ARG A 200 -1.23 -5.74 -25.02
CA ARG A 200 -1.52 -6.16 -26.40
C ARG A 200 -3.02 -6.20 -26.70
N ASP A 201 -3.81 -6.72 -25.78
CA ASP A 201 -5.24 -6.97 -26.00
C ASP A 201 -6.10 -5.74 -25.72
N VAL A 202 -5.62 -4.80 -24.90
CA VAL A 202 -6.20 -3.45 -24.82
C VAL A 202 -6.08 -2.74 -26.16
N GLU A 203 -4.90 -2.76 -26.79
CA GLU A 203 -4.68 -2.12 -28.10
C GLU A 203 -5.54 -2.74 -29.21
N LYS A 204 -5.80 -4.05 -29.13
CA LYS A 204 -6.70 -4.78 -30.04
C LYS A 204 -8.19 -4.61 -29.70
N GLY A 205 -8.51 -4.05 -28.53
CA GLY A 205 -9.88 -3.90 -28.05
C GLY A 205 -10.55 -5.20 -27.58
N THR A 206 -9.76 -6.25 -27.29
CA THR A 206 -10.19 -7.58 -26.85
C THR A 206 -10.02 -7.82 -25.35
N PHE A 207 -9.35 -6.91 -24.63
CA PHE A 207 -9.28 -6.96 -23.17
C PHE A 207 -10.68 -6.79 -22.53
N PRO A 208 -10.99 -7.50 -21.42
CA PRO A 208 -12.27 -7.37 -20.73
C PRO A 208 -12.64 -5.92 -20.42
N LYS A 209 -13.89 -5.55 -20.73
CA LYS A 209 -14.39 -4.18 -20.58
C LYS A 209 -15.19 -4.04 -19.30
N SER A 210 -15.29 -2.82 -18.78
CA SER A 210 -16.10 -2.47 -17.60
C SER A 210 -15.64 -3.13 -16.29
N CYS A 211 -14.45 -3.74 -16.28
CA CYS A 211 -13.79 -4.26 -15.09
C CYS A 211 -12.29 -3.93 -15.10
N PHE A 212 -11.67 -4.07 -13.93
CA PHE A 212 -10.24 -4.26 -13.78
C PHE A 212 -10.01 -5.68 -13.26
N LEU A 213 -8.80 -6.22 -13.44
CA LEU A 213 -8.48 -7.56 -12.93
C LEU A 213 -7.65 -7.42 -11.66
N ASP A 214 -8.12 -8.03 -10.59
CA ASP A 214 -7.37 -8.20 -9.35
C ASP A 214 -6.61 -9.53 -9.36
N VAL A 215 -5.29 -9.46 -9.22
CA VAL A 215 -4.37 -10.58 -9.38
C VAL A 215 -3.67 -10.85 -8.04
N GLU A 216 -4.00 -11.98 -7.44
CA GLU A 216 -3.48 -12.39 -6.13
C GLU A 216 -2.53 -13.58 -6.31
N ILE A 217 -1.25 -13.34 -6.00
CA ILE A 217 -0.17 -14.30 -6.20
C ILE A 217 0.06 -15.06 -4.88
N PRO A 218 0.14 -16.40 -4.90
CA PRO A 218 0.33 -17.19 -3.69
C PRO A 218 1.70 -16.91 -3.06
N THR A 219 1.84 -17.25 -1.77
CA THR A 219 3.04 -17.01 -0.95
C THR A 219 4.32 -17.55 -1.58
N SER A 220 4.23 -18.61 -2.39
CA SER A 220 5.32 -19.18 -3.16
C SER A 220 5.05 -19.01 -4.66
N PRO A 221 5.46 -17.88 -5.29
CA PRO A 221 5.09 -17.55 -6.66
C PRO A 221 5.55 -18.59 -7.68
N LEU A 222 6.78 -19.10 -7.59
CA LEU A 222 7.31 -20.04 -8.59
C LEU A 222 6.71 -21.45 -8.53
N SER A 223 6.09 -21.83 -7.41
CA SER A 223 5.42 -23.12 -7.26
C SER A 223 3.90 -23.04 -7.44
N ASN A 224 3.41 -21.95 -8.06
CA ASN A 224 1.99 -21.79 -8.33
C ASN A 224 1.46 -22.86 -9.29
N LYS A 225 0.17 -23.17 -9.20
CA LYS A 225 -0.53 -24.18 -10.02
C LYS A 225 -1.08 -23.63 -11.35
N GLY A 226 -0.75 -22.39 -11.69
CA GLY A 226 -1.30 -21.64 -12.82
C GLY A 226 -2.28 -20.56 -12.38
N PHE A 227 -2.86 -19.89 -13.38
CA PHE A 227 -3.89 -18.87 -13.19
C PHE A 227 -5.27 -19.52 -13.06
N LYS A 228 -6.07 -19.04 -12.12
CA LYS A 228 -7.46 -19.45 -11.93
C LYS A 228 -8.35 -18.20 -11.93
N LEU A 229 -9.38 -18.20 -12.77
CA LEU A 229 -10.44 -17.20 -12.70
C LEU A 229 -11.22 -17.39 -11.39
N THR A 230 -11.47 -16.30 -10.68
CA THR A 230 -12.14 -16.34 -9.38
C THR A 230 -13.24 -15.30 -9.23
N LYS A 231 -14.08 -15.50 -8.22
CA LYS A 231 -15.04 -14.53 -7.71
C LYS A 231 -14.53 -13.95 -6.39
N GLN A 232 -14.95 -12.72 -6.11
CA GLN A 232 -14.67 -12.09 -4.83
C GLN A 232 -15.35 -12.89 -3.70
N SER A 233 -14.58 -13.32 -2.71
CA SER A 233 -15.16 -13.96 -1.52
C SER A 233 -15.76 -12.97 -0.53
N MET A 234 -16.64 -13.47 0.34
CA MET A 234 -17.17 -12.68 1.47
C MET A 234 -16.21 -12.65 2.67
N LYS A 235 -15.02 -13.28 2.54
CA LYS A 235 -14.03 -13.34 3.61
C LYS A 235 -13.57 -11.93 3.95
N ARG A 236 -13.48 -11.64 5.25
CA ARG A 236 -12.92 -10.38 5.74
C ARG A 236 -12.02 -10.62 6.93
N SER A 237 -10.96 -9.83 7.06
CA SER A 237 -10.17 -9.79 8.28
C SER A 237 -10.96 -9.10 9.40
N THR A 238 -10.96 -9.70 10.60
CA THR A 238 -11.64 -9.10 11.77
C THR A 238 -10.84 -7.92 12.29
N LEU A 239 -11.49 -6.75 12.36
CA LEU A 239 -10.88 -5.53 12.90
C LEU A 239 -10.78 -5.61 14.42
N ASN A 240 -9.56 -5.72 14.94
CA ASN A 240 -9.30 -5.80 16.38
C ASN A 240 -8.83 -4.45 16.94
N TRP A 241 -9.64 -3.87 17.81
CA TRP A 241 -9.36 -2.61 18.48
C TRP A 241 -8.75 -2.85 19.87
N LEU A 242 -7.55 -2.35 20.08
CA LEU A 242 -6.88 -2.36 21.37
C LEU A 242 -7.01 -1.01 22.07
N ALA A 243 -7.41 -1.04 23.34
CA ALA A 243 -7.34 0.12 24.20
C ALA A 243 -5.88 0.49 24.48
N VAL A 244 -5.52 1.74 24.25
CA VAL A 244 -4.16 2.25 24.47
C VAL A 244 -4.17 3.36 25.52
N SER A 245 -3.09 3.44 26.31
CA SER A 245 -2.92 4.56 27.25
C SER A 245 -2.67 5.86 26.49
N SER A 246 -3.04 7.00 27.09
CA SER A 246 -2.78 8.34 26.54
C SER A 246 -1.30 8.73 26.47
N SER A 247 -0.38 7.81 26.80
CA SER A 247 1.04 8.11 26.79
C SER A 247 1.46 8.41 25.36
N ARG A 248 1.78 9.67 25.09
CA ARG A 248 2.39 10.11 23.85
C ARG A 248 3.62 9.23 23.62
N TYR A 249 3.66 8.54 22.49
CA TYR A 249 4.89 7.97 21.98
C TYR A 249 5.97 9.06 22.02
N PRO A 250 7.13 8.85 22.66
CA PRO A 250 8.29 9.69 22.39
C PRO A 250 8.63 9.49 20.91
N ALA A 251 8.73 10.57 20.16
CA ALA A 251 9.33 10.54 18.84
C ALA A 251 10.76 9.98 18.98
N GLY A 252 11.08 8.93 18.22
CA GLY A 252 12.44 8.37 18.14
C GLY A 252 12.55 6.93 18.65
N HIS A 253 12.15 5.98 17.83
CA HIS A 253 12.79 4.66 17.80
C HIS A 253 13.13 4.32 16.35
N PHE A 254 14.15 5.02 15.86
CA PHE A 254 14.99 4.56 14.76
C PHE A 254 16.42 4.50 15.31
N LEU A 255 17.10 3.40 14.96
CA LEU A 255 18.51 3.05 15.17
C LEU A 255 18.91 2.21 16.40
N ALA A 256 19.32 0.99 16.03
CA ALA A 256 20.62 0.40 16.30
C ALA A 256 20.87 -0.31 17.65
N ASN A 257 20.88 -1.63 17.52
CA ASN A 257 21.78 -2.52 18.23
C ASN A 257 23.24 -2.09 17.94
N GLN A 258 23.97 -1.64 18.96
CA GLN A 258 25.37 -1.97 19.30
C GLN A 258 26.07 -0.82 20.02
N GLN A 259 26.72 -1.21 21.13
CA GLN A 259 27.82 -0.56 21.84
C GLN A 259 27.54 0.65 22.74
N GLY A 260 27.74 0.40 24.04
CA GLY A 260 28.61 1.24 24.86
C GLY A 260 27.96 2.45 25.52
N GLY A 261 27.71 2.33 26.83
CA GLY A 261 27.29 3.44 27.65
C GLY A 261 28.27 4.62 27.58
N LEU A 262 27.72 5.81 27.34
CA LEU A 262 28.30 7.15 27.59
C LEU A 262 27.25 8.28 27.42
N GLY A 263 26.10 8.00 26.77
CA GLY A 263 25.04 9.01 26.52
C GLY A 263 24.26 9.50 27.76
N LEU A 264 24.21 8.72 28.85
CA LEU A 264 23.53 9.11 30.09
C LEU A 264 24.34 10.12 30.94
N GLN A 265 25.66 10.24 30.74
CA GLN A 265 26.49 11.19 31.48
C GLN A 265 26.48 12.61 30.87
N PHE A 266 26.31 12.74 29.54
CA PHE A 266 26.23 14.06 28.90
C PHE A 266 24.89 14.78 29.15
N ALA A 267 23.78 14.03 29.30
CA ALA A 267 22.48 14.60 29.62
C ALA A 267 22.35 15.10 31.08
N GLN A 268 23.27 14.71 31.97
CA GLN A 268 23.37 15.24 33.33
C GLN A 268 24.17 16.56 33.35
N LEU A 269 25.26 16.64 32.58
CA LEU A 269 26.13 17.84 32.51
C LEU A 269 25.49 19.04 31.80
N GLY A 270 24.52 18.82 30.90
CA GLY A 270 23.74 19.90 30.27
C GLY A 270 22.70 20.55 31.19
N ARG A 271 22.21 19.83 32.23
CA ARG A 271 21.19 20.34 33.16
C ARG A 271 21.77 21.24 34.25
N ASP A 272 23.00 20.98 34.70
CA ASP A 272 23.65 21.80 35.73
C ASP A 272 24.26 23.10 35.16
N ALA A 273 24.62 23.13 33.87
CA ALA A 273 25.07 24.35 33.20
C ALA A 273 23.92 25.37 32.98
N SER A 274 22.68 24.89 32.82
CA SER A 274 21.51 25.75 32.61
C SER A 274 20.94 26.33 33.92
N ALA A 275 21.20 25.66 35.06
CA ALA A 275 20.82 26.17 36.38
C ALA A 275 21.79 27.25 36.93
N ALA A 276 23.06 27.24 36.51
CA ALA A 276 24.07 28.24 36.94
C ALA A 276 24.00 29.57 36.16
N GLY A 277 23.35 29.59 34.99
CA GLY A 277 23.16 30.81 34.18
C GLY A 277 21.97 31.68 34.60
N ALA A 278 21.02 31.14 35.37
CA ALA A 278 19.77 31.82 35.73
C ALA A 278 19.81 32.60 37.06
N ALA A 279 20.92 32.58 37.80
CA ALA A 279 21.04 33.25 39.11
C ALA A 279 21.67 34.65 39.08
N ARG A 280 22.04 35.18 37.91
CA ARG A 280 22.57 36.55 37.79
C ARG A 280 22.06 37.24 36.53
N ARG A 281 20.84 37.77 36.61
CA ARG A 281 20.45 39.02 35.96
C ARG A 281 19.05 39.49 36.40
N LEU A 282 19.07 40.61 37.14
CA LEU A 282 18.09 41.70 37.12
C LEU A 282 16.72 41.49 37.77
N ALA A 283 16.67 41.92 39.03
CA ALA A 283 15.56 42.73 39.51
C ALA A 283 15.52 44.07 38.75
N THR A 284 14.64 44.24 37.76
CA THR A 284 14.02 45.54 37.44
C THR A 284 12.84 45.42 36.47
N GLN A 285 11.70 45.98 36.88
CA GLN A 285 10.64 46.61 36.07
C GLN A 285 9.90 45.86 34.93
N LYS A 286 8.73 45.35 35.31
CA LYS A 286 7.38 45.54 34.76
C LYS A 286 7.22 46.58 33.60
N LYS A 287 6.81 46.13 32.39
CA LYS A 287 5.51 46.40 31.71
C LYS A 287 5.55 46.04 30.20
N ASN A 288 4.59 45.19 29.80
CA ASN A 288 3.89 45.02 28.52
C ASN A 288 4.52 45.53 27.20
N LEU A 289 4.70 44.61 26.24
CA LEU A 289 4.11 44.72 24.90
C LEU A 289 4.15 43.37 24.14
N GLU A 290 3.08 43.19 23.38
CA GLU A 290 2.58 42.07 22.58
C GLU A 290 3.60 41.31 21.73
N ILE A 291 3.47 39.98 21.72
CA ILE A 291 3.95 39.12 20.64
C ILE A 291 2.81 38.17 20.23
N ILE A 292 2.17 38.55 19.13
CA ILE A 292 1.74 37.75 17.97
C ILE A 292 1.18 36.35 18.29
N GLU A 293 -0.15 36.26 18.18
CA GLU A 293 -0.91 35.02 18.10
C GLU A 293 -0.42 34.15 16.92
N SER A 294 0.05 32.94 17.23
CA SER A 294 0.07 31.84 16.27
C SER A 294 -1.28 31.13 16.37
N THR A 295 -2.04 31.19 15.28
CA THR A 295 -3.32 30.50 15.08
C THR A 295 -3.11 28.99 15.04
N GLY A 296 -3.09 28.36 16.22
CA GLY A 296 -3.43 26.96 16.39
C GLY A 296 -4.68 26.92 17.28
N ALA A 297 -5.81 26.49 16.73
CA ALA A 297 -7.07 26.35 17.46
C ALA A 297 -6.92 25.36 18.62
N ALA A 298 -6.44 25.85 19.77
CA ALA A 298 -6.53 25.19 21.05
C ALA A 298 -8.00 25.27 21.50
N GLY A 299 -8.83 24.38 20.96
CA GLY A 299 -10.17 24.17 21.47
C GLY A 299 -10.08 23.90 22.98
N LYS A 300 -10.71 24.76 23.78
CA LYS A 300 -10.82 24.61 25.23
C LYS A 300 -11.24 23.17 25.54
N SER A 301 -10.36 22.39 26.17
CA SER A 301 -10.69 21.02 26.56
C SER A 301 -11.78 21.07 27.63
N ASP A 302 -12.97 20.57 27.31
CA ASP A 302 -14.05 20.37 28.27
C ASP A 302 -13.55 19.49 29.42
N PRO A 303 -13.43 20.02 30.66
CA PRO A 303 -12.86 19.30 31.79
C PRO A 303 -13.72 18.11 32.24
N ASN A 304 -14.96 18.00 31.78
CA ASN A 304 -15.84 16.86 32.10
C ASN A 304 -15.81 15.72 31.08
N ARG A 305 -15.01 15.82 30.02
CA ARG A 305 -15.01 14.81 28.95
C ARG A 305 -13.93 13.74 29.17
N VAL A 306 -14.36 12.55 29.58
CA VAL A 306 -13.49 11.37 29.66
C VAL A 306 -13.15 10.88 28.24
N LYS A 307 -11.85 10.80 27.90
CA LYS A 307 -11.36 10.26 26.63
C LYS A 307 -10.73 8.89 26.84
N LYS A 308 -11.09 7.92 25.99
CA LYS A 308 -10.40 6.64 25.85
C LYS A 308 -9.75 6.57 24.48
N TYR A 309 -8.57 5.99 24.39
CA TYR A 309 -7.82 5.88 23.14
C TYR A 309 -7.79 4.43 22.71
N PHE A 310 -7.98 4.20 21.42
CA PHE A 310 -7.94 2.88 20.81
C PHE A 310 -7.02 2.93 19.60
N ARG A 311 -6.36 1.82 19.32
CA ARG A 311 -5.59 1.58 18.11
C ARG A 311 -6.10 0.32 17.45
N LEU A 312 -6.23 0.35 16.13
CA LEU A 312 -6.42 -0.85 15.34
C LEU A 312 -5.08 -1.58 15.22
N GLU A 313 -5.01 -2.85 15.63
CA GLU A 313 -3.83 -3.66 15.28
C GLU A 313 -3.94 -4.10 13.83
N GLU A 314 -2.89 -3.84 13.05
CA GLU A 314 -2.68 -4.54 11.79
C GLU A 314 -2.47 -6.01 12.09
N ILE A 315 -3.52 -6.79 11.94
CA ILE A 315 -3.41 -8.24 11.83
C ILE A 315 -2.98 -8.50 10.39
N ILE A 316 -1.70 -8.26 10.07
CA ILE A 316 -1.05 -9.07 9.03
C ILE A 316 -1.24 -10.49 9.55
N ILE A 317 -2.16 -11.23 8.93
CA ILE A 317 -2.64 -12.58 9.29
C ILE A 317 -1.63 -13.29 10.20
N LYS A 318 -1.73 -13.04 11.51
CA LYS A 318 -1.08 -13.88 12.52
C LYS A 318 -1.93 -15.13 12.48
N MET A 319 -1.41 -16.16 11.81
CA MET A 319 -1.93 -17.51 11.82
C MET A 319 -2.61 -17.84 13.15
N LEU A 320 -3.93 -17.79 13.17
CA LEU A 320 -4.72 -18.56 14.13
C LEU A 320 -4.80 -20.05 13.72
N SER A 321 -3.85 -20.51 12.90
CA SER A 321 -3.62 -21.94 12.67
C SER A 321 -2.65 -22.56 13.70
N ASN A 322 -1.92 -21.76 14.51
CA ASN A 322 -0.95 -22.29 15.48
C ASN A 322 -1.46 -22.42 16.93
N VAL A 323 -2.72 -22.07 17.22
CA VAL A 323 -3.30 -22.27 18.56
C VAL A 323 -4.08 -23.58 18.67
N VAL A 324 -4.63 -24.13 17.58
CA VAL A 324 -5.36 -25.42 17.63
C VAL A 324 -4.41 -26.62 17.67
N CYS A 325 -3.20 -26.52 17.11
CA CYS A 325 -2.24 -27.63 17.12
C CYS A 325 -1.44 -27.79 18.43
N ASN A 326 -1.35 -26.76 19.27
CA ASN A 326 -0.63 -26.85 20.56
C ASN A 326 -1.53 -27.16 21.77
N LEU A 327 -2.86 -27.16 21.60
CA LEU A 327 -3.77 -27.60 22.67
C LEU A 327 -3.80 -29.13 22.80
N ASN A 328 -3.60 -29.89 21.72
CA ASN A 328 -3.57 -31.36 21.80
C ASN A 328 -2.36 -31.93 22.54
N TRP A 329 -1.26 -31.18 22.67
CA TRP A 329 -0.07 -31.63 23.40
C TRP A 329 -0.16 -31.36 24.92
N LEU A 330 -0.90 -30.32 25.32
CA LEU A 330 -1.14 -30.00 26.73
C LEU A 330 -2.24 -30.88 27.37
N PHE A 331 -3.16 -31.42 26.56
CA PHE A 331 -4.20 -32.35 27.03
C PHE A 331 -3.68 -33.75 27.38
N LEU A 332 -2.50 -34.14 26.90
CA LEU A 332 -1.93 -35.48 27.11
C LEU A 332 -0.95 -35.58 28.29
N THR A 333 -0.61 -34.48 28.97
CA THR A 333 0.46 -34.47 30.00
C THR A 333 0.03 -34.01 31.39
N MET A 334 -1.22 -33.62 31.62
CA MET A 334 -1.68 -33.21 32.96
C MET A 334 -2.83 -34.08 33.48
N GLY A 335 -2.53 -34.84 34.53
CA GLY A 335 -3.49 -35.67 35.26
C GLY A 335 -4.66 -34.88 35.85
N SER A 336 -5.74 -35.62 36.12
CA SER A 336 -7.14 -35.22 36.31
C SER A 336 -7.50 -34.26 37.47
N SER A 337 -6.60 -33.39 37.93
CA SER A 337 -6.86 -32.50 39.09
C SER A 337 -6.98 -31.00 38.76
N ALA A 338 -6.64 -30.56 37.54
CA ALA A 338 -6.66 -29.13 37.18
C ALA A 338 -7.95 -28.63 36.51
N ILE A 339 -9.02 -29.44 36.44
CA ILE A 339 -10.23 -29.13 35.65
C ILE A 339 -11.24 -28.23 36.41
N LEU A 340 -11.10 -28.04 37.73
CA LEU A 340 -12.18 -27.40 38.52
C LEU A 340 -12.04 -25.89 38.77
N HIS A 341 -10.91 -25.23 38.42
CA HIS A 341 -10.72 -23.80 38.72
C HIS A 341 -10.85 -22.83 37.53
N MET A 342 -11.03 -23.32 36.29
CA MET A 342 -11.23 -22.48 35.10
C MET A 342 -12.70 -22.23 34.74
N TYR A 343 -13.67 -22.70 35.55
CA TYR A 343 -15.09 -22.62 35.22
C TYR A 343 -15.80 -21.30 35.62
N ASN A 344 -15.08 -20.26 36.04
CA ASN A 344 -15.69 -19.02 36.54
C ASN A 344 -15.44 -17.75 35.70
N LEU A 345 -15.08 -17.90 34.42
CA LEU A 345 -14.95 -16.79 33.46
C LEU A 345 -15.92 -16.92 32.25
N ARG A 346 -17.09 -17.53 32.46
CA ARG A 346 -18.15 -17.59 31.43
C ARG A 346 -19.19 -16.48 31.59
N HIS A 347 -18.81 -15.22 31.44
CA HIS A 347 -19.76 -14.14 31.10
C HIS A 347 -19.03 -12.99 30.37
N LEU A 348 -18.46 -13.28 29.20
CA LEU A 348 -18.38 -12.28 28.13
C LEU A 348 -19.37 -12.71 27.04
N PRO A 349 -20.20 -11.81 26.50
CA PRO A 349 -21.06 -12.15 25.38
C PRO A 349 -20.18 -12.28 24.13
N VAL A 350 -19.80 -13.52 23.80
CA VAL A 350 -19.40 -13.90 22.44
C VAL A 350 -20.68 -13.94 21.62
N PHE A 351 -21.12 -12.76 21.19
CA PHE A 351 -22.16 -12.59 20.17
C PHE A 351 -21.48 -11.95 18.98
N LEU A 352 -21.07 -12.80 18.03
CA LEU A 352 -20.68 -12.57 16.63
C LEU A 352 -19.56 -13.56 16.30
N ASP A 353 -19.93 -14.74 15.82
CA ASP A 353 -19.04 -15.59 14.99
C ASP A 353 -19.77 -16.80 14.39
N LYS A 354 -20.96 -17.15 14.90
CA LYS A 354 -21.75 -18.27 14.35
C LYS A 354 -22.45 -18.01 13.00
N GLN A 355 -22.23 -16.87 12.34
CA GLN A 355 -22.86 -16.58 11.04
C GLN A 355 -21.86 -16.38 9.89
N GLN A 356 -20.57 -16.65 10.09
CA GLN A 356 -19.55 -16.46 9.03
C GLN A 356 -18.76 -17.73 8.66
N GLU A 357 -19.03 -18.86 9.33
CA GLU A 357 -18.55 -20.19 8.95
C GLU A 357 -19.68 -21.03 8.32
N GLU A 358 -20.48 -20.44 7.42
CA GLU A 358 -20.90 -21.27 6.30
C GLU A 358 -19.65 -21.40 5.43
N GLU A 359 -18.95 -22.53 5.53
CA GLU A 359 -17.91 -22.92 4.59
C GLU A 359 -18.51 -22.89 3.19
N GLU A 360 -18.45 -21.74 2.53
CA GLU A 360 -18.92 -21.54 1.17
C GLU A 360 -18.05 -22.43 0.28
N THR A 361 -18.52 -23.64 -0.03
CA THR A 361 -17.74 -24.72 -0.68
C THR A 361 -17.27 -24.39 -2.10
N ASP A 362 -17.53 -23.17 -2.58
CA ASP A 362 -17.15 -22.69 -3.90
C ASP A 362 -15.62 -22.60 -4.01
N GLU A 363 -15.03 -23.50 -4.79
CA GLU A 363 -13.59 -23.52 -5.07
C GLU A 363 -13.14 -22.34 -5.93
N ASP A 364 -14.08 -21.60 -6.54
CA ASP A 364 -13.80 -20.46 -7.41
C ASP A 364 -13.71 -19.14 -6.64
N LEU A 365 -13.69 -19.18 -5.31
CA LEU A 365 -13.41 -18.03 -4.47
C LEU A 365 -11.93 -17.66 -4.48
N ASP A 366 -11.64 -16.37 -4.62
CA ASP A 366 -10.29 -15.80 -4.66
C ASP A 366 -9.36 -16.30 -3.55
N TYR A 367 -9.82 -16.23 -2.30
CA TYR A 367 -9.09 -16.67 -1.13
C TYR A 367 -8.77 -18.18 -1.16
N ARG A 368 -9.73 -19.01 -1.59
CA ARG A 368 -9.56 -20.47 -1.66
C ARG A 368 -8.61 -20.88 -2.77
N ALA A 369 -8.69 -20.22 -3.92
CA ALA A 369 -7.75 -20.43 -5.02
C ALA A 369 -6.32 -20.08 -4.59
N LEU A 370 -6.16 -18.96 -3.87
CA LEU A 370 -4.88 -18.50 -3.33
C LEU A 370 -4.31 -19.50 -2.29
N GLU A 371 -5.12 -19.97 -1.34
CA GLU A 371 -4.72 -21.04 -0.39
C GLU A 371 -4.38 -22.36 -1.09
N SER A 372 -5.07 -22.66 -2.18
CA SER A 372 -4.82 -23.83 -2.99
C SER A 372 -3.57 -23.70 -3.86
N GLY A 373 -2.89 -22.56 -3.86
CA GLY A 373 -1.64 -22.30 -4.59
C GLY A 373 -1.83 -21.88 -6.04
N TYR A 374 -3.01 -21.42 -6.43
CA TYR A 374 -3.23 -20.77 -7.73
C TYR A 374 -2.95 -19.27 -7.65
N VAL A 375 -2.61 -18.67 -8.80
CA VAL A 375 -2.73 -17.22 -8.98
C VAL A 375 -4.20 -16.91 -9.22
N ALA A 376 -4.86 -16.27 -8.27
CA ALA A 376 -6.27 -15.92 -8.40
C ALA A 376 -6.42 -14.65 -9.25
N VAL A 377 -7.34 -14.68 -10.21
CA VAL A 377 -7.65 -13.53 -11.08
C VAL A 377 -9.13 -13.22 -10.96
N THR A 378 -9.46 -12.17 -10.24
CA THR A 378 -10.83 -11.75 -9.96
C THR A 378 -11.17 -10.50 -10.77
N PRO A 379 -12.07 -10.57 -11.76
CA PRO A 379 -12.53 -9.38 -12.46
C PRO A 379 -13.49 -8.58 -11.56
N LEU A 380 -13.16 -7.32 -11.29
CA LEU A 380 -13.92 -6.43 -10.41
C LEU A 380 -14.55 -5.29 -11.22
N SER A 381 -15.86 -5.12 -11.06
CA SER A 381 -16.64 -4.09 -11.77
C SER A 381 -17.23 -3.07 -10.80
N HIS A 382 -17.75 -1.97 -11.35
CA HIS A 382 -18.55 -1.00 -10.61
C HIS A 382 -20.05 -1.28 -10.67
N SER A 383 -20.49 -2.19 -11.54
CA SER A 383 -21.90 -2.44 -11.81
C SER A 383 -22.21 -3.93 -11.62
N PRO A 384 -23.01 -4.28 -10.60
CA PRO A 384 -23.36 -5.67 -10.32
C PRO A 384 -24.22 -6.30 -11.44
N HIS A 385 -24.85 -5.49 -12.30
CA HIS A 385 -25.75 -5.99 -13.35
C HIS A 385 -25.04 -6.67 -14.54
N ILE A 386 -23.72 -6.48 -14.68
CA ILE A 386 -22.93 -7.03 -15.79
C ILE A 386 -21.88 -8.04 -15.32
N GLU A 387 -21.97 -8.49 -14.06
CA GLU A 387 -20.96 -9.35 -13.46
C GLU A 387 -20.82 -10.69 -14.19
N ALA A 388 -21.93 -11.33 -14.58
CA ALA A 388 -21.89 -12.59 -15.33
C ALA A 388 -21.20 -12.44 -16.70
N ASP A 389 -21.52 -11.38 -17.45
CA ASP A 389 -20.92 -11.11 -18.76
C ASP A 389 -19.42 -10.80 -18.63
N ILE A 390 -19.03 -10.06 -17.58
CA ILE A 390 -17.63 -9.77 -17.26
C ILE A 390 -16.88 -11.04 -16.91
N GLN A 391 -17.47 -11.92 -16.09
CA GLN A 391 -16.86 -13.19 -15.71
C GLN A 391 -16.63 -14.08 -16.93
N THR A 392 -17.59 -14.18 -17.85
CA THR A 392 -17.41 -14.91 -19.11
C THR A 392 -16.30 -14.28 -19.97
N ALA A 393 -16.31 -12.96 -20.17
CA ALA A 393 -15.29 -12.28 -20.97
C ALA A 393 -13.89 -12.42 -20.36
N ALA A 394 -13.77 -12.34 -19.03
CA ALA A 394 -12.50 -12.54 -18.33
C ALA A 394 -12.04 -14.00 -18.41
N SER A 395 -12.95 -14.97 -18.28
CA SER A 395 -12.66 -16.39 -18.45
C SER A 395 -12.07 -16.66 -19.82
N ASP A 396 -12.75 -16.24 -20.88
CA ASP A 396 -12.32 -16.44 -22.26
C ASP A 396 -10.96 -15.78 -22.50
N TRP A 397 -10.76 -14.58 -21.95
CA TRP A 397 -9.48 -13.88 -22.07
C TRP A 397 -8.35 -14.63 -21.36
N ILE A 398 -8.53 -15.05 -20.10
CA ILE A 398 -7.50 -15.75 -19.32
C ILE A 398 -7.12 -17.08 -19.99
N SER A 399 -8.08 -17.88 -20.45
CA SER A 399 -7.78 -19.12 -21.16
C SER A 399 -6.89 -18.88 -22.37
N ASN A 400 -7.17 -17.84 -23.16
CA ASN A 400 -6.35 -17.46 -24.31
C ASN A 400 -4.95 -16.97 -23.94
N VAL A 401 -4.76 -16.40 -22.75
CA VAL A 401 -3.45 -15.93 -22.25
C VAL A 401 -2.61 -17.07 -21.69
N VAL A 402 -3.24 -18.08 -21.07
CA VAL A 402 -2.52 -19.23 -20.48
C VAL A 402 -2.11 -20.24 -21.55
N ASP A 403 -2.89 -20.37 -22.63
CA ASP A 403 -2.65 -21.35 -23.70
C ASP A 403 -1.61 -20.88 -24.77
N ASN A 404 -1.21 -19.60 -24.76
CA ASN A 404 -0.28 -18.99 -25.74
C ASN A 404 0.92 -18.35 -25.05
#